data_AF-A0AAN9A8F1-F1
#
_entry.id   AF-A0AAN9A8F1-F1
#
_cell.length_a   1.000
_cell.length_b   1.000
_cell.length_c   1.000
_cell.angle_alpha   90.00
_cell.angle_beta   90.00
_cell.angle_gamma   90.00
#
_symmetry.space_group_name_H-M   'P 1'
#
loop_
_entity.id
_entity.type
_entity.pdbx_description
1 polymer ?
#
loop_
_entity_poly.entity_id
_entity_poly.type
_entity_poly.pdbx_seq_one_letter_code
_entity_poly.pdbx_strand_id
1 'polypeptide(L)'
;MTVPEFSDMIRNDPNNFYDNADDLLDGFRTIVYDTITPRMPELFLKVLVSELQIVGDPSPDGSGAFYLTGSYDGSRPGIFYVNTYHLDAQ
;
A
#
# COMPACT_ATOMS: atom_id res chain seq x y z
N MET A 1 -20.69 22.72 3.17
CA MET A 1 -19.93 21.55 3.64
C MET A 1 -18.76 22.04 4.47
N THR A 2 -18.71 21.68 5.74
CA THR A 2 -17.61 21.93 6.66
C THR A 2 -16.52 20.87 6.49
N VAL A 3 -15.33 21.08 7.07
CA VAL A 3 -14.24 20.08 7.02
C VAL A 3 -14.66 18.73 7.64
N PRO A 4 -15.37 18.68 8.79
CA PRO A 4 -15.92 17.43 9.31
C PRO A 4 -16.88 16.75 8.34
N GLU A 5 -17.85 17.49 7.79
CA GLU A 5 -18.82 16.94 6.83
C GLU A 5 -18.13 16.37 5.58
N PHE A 6 -17.08 17.03 5.08
CA PHE A 6 -16.30 16.55 3.95
C PHE A 6 -15.48 15.30 4.30
N SER A 7 -14.86 15.28 5.48
CA SER A 7 -14.08 14.13 5.95
C SER A 7 -14.97 12.90 6.11
N ASP A 8 -16.18 13.08 6.66
CA ASP A 8 -17.15 12.01 6.84
C ASP A 8 -17.71 11.53 5.50
N MET A 9 -17.90 12.43 4.53
CA MET A 9 -18.29 12.05 3.17
C MET A 9 -17.23 11.13 2.53
N ILE A 10 -15.96 11.51 2.53
CA ILE A 10 -14.90 10.69 1.90
C ILE A 10 -14.70 9.37 2.63
N ARG A 11 -14.69 9.38 3.97
CA ARG A 11 -14.45 8.19 4.78
C ARG A 11 -15.50 7.10 4.53
N ASN A 12 -16.75 7.48 4.27
CA ASN A 12 -17.86 6.55 4.17
C ASN A 12 -18.36 6.35 2.73
N ASP A 13 -17.70 6.93 1.72
CA ASP A 13 -18.08 6.72 0.32
C ASP A 13 -17.70 5.29 -0.10
N PRO A 14 -18.66 4.41 -0.44
CA PRO A 14 -18.37 3.03 -0.83
C PRO A 14 -17.47 2.92 -2.06
N ASN A 15 -17.40 3.96 -2.91
CA ASN A 15 -16.53 3.97 -4.08
C ASN A 15 -15.03 4.10 -3.73
N ASN A 16 -14.69 4.37 -2.47
CA ASN A 16 -13.30 4.47 -2.01
C ASN A 16 -12.74 3.14 -1.48
N PHE A 17 -13.52 2.05 -1.56
CA PHE A 17 -13.14 0.74 -1.05
C PHE A 17 -13.01 -0.30 -2.16
N TYR A 18 -12.13 -1.28 -1.98
CA TYR A 18 -12.03 -2.43 -2.89
C TYR A 18 -12.98 -3.55 -2.44
N ASP A 19 -13.45 -4.34 -3.40
CA ASP A 19 -14.38 -5.44 -3.13
C ASP A 19 -13.65 -6.76 -2.79
N ASN A 20 -12.36 -6.87 -3.12
CA ASN A 20 -11.57 -8.07 -2.84
C ASN A 20 -10.08 -7.76 -2.60
N ALA A 21 -9.41 -8.75 -2.00
CA ALA A 21 -8.00 -8.68 -1.62
C ALA A 21 -7.04 -8.51 -2.81
N ASP A 22 -7.32 -9.17 -3.94
CA ASP A 22 -6.43 -9.14 -5.10
C ASP A 22 -6.43 -7.74 -5.72
N ASP A 23 -7.61 -7.12 -5.89
CA ASP A 23 -7.74 -5.76 -6.41
C ASP A 23 -7.07 -4.73 -5.49
N LEU A 24 -7.19 -4.89 -4.16
CA LEU A 24 -6.49 -4.04 -3.20
C LEU A 24 -4.96 -4.13 -3.37
N LEU A 25 -4.43 -5.35 -3.45
CA LEU A 25 -2.99 -5.57 -3.64
C LEU A 25 -2.50 -5.06 -4.99
N ASP A 26 -3.28 -5.23 -6.06
CA ASP A 26 -2.98 -4.71 -7.39
C ASP A 26 -3.06 -3.18 -7.46
N GLY A 27 -3.97 -2.56 -6.72
CA GLY A 27 -4.03 -1.12 -6.52
C GLY A 27 -2.71 -0.58 -5.92
N PHE A 28 -2.22 -1.21 -4.86
CA PHE A 28 -0.92 -0.86 -4.28
C PHE A 28 0.25 -1.10 -5.24
N ARG A 29 0.24 -2.20 -6.00
CA ARG A 29 1.27 -2.47 -7.03
C ARG A 29 1.28 -1.39 -8.09
N THR A 30 0.11 -0.98 -8.59
CA THR A 30 -0.03 0.09 -9.58
C THR A 30 0.52 1.42 -9.06
N ILE A 31 0.21 1.76 -7.80
CA ILE A 31 0.72 2.98 -7.17
C ILE A 31 2.25 2.93 -7.08
N VAL A 32 2.81 1.85 -6.55
CA VAL A 32 4.26 1.73 -6.34
C VAL A 32 5.02 1.66 -7.66
N TYR A 33 4.63 0.76 -8.56
CA TYR A 33 5.41 0.41 -9.74
C TYR A 33 5.10 1.23 -10.97
N ASP A 34 3.84 1.60 -11.18
CA ASP A 34 3.43 2.30 -12.40
C ASP A 34 3.33 3.82 -12.19
N THR A 35 3.13 4.26 -10.95
CA THR A 35 2.92 5.68 -10.63
C THR A 35 4.12 6.35 -9.96
N ILE A 36 4.68 5.73 -8.91
CA ILE A 36 5.78 6.30 -8.12
C ILE A 36 7.13 5.99 -8.74
N THR A 37 7.44 4.71 -8.95
CA THR A 37 8.78 4.26 -9.40
C THR A 37 9.29 4.98 -10.65
N PRO A 38 8.48 5.20 -11.71
CA PRO A 38 8.97 5.87 -12.93
C PRO A 38 9.36 7.33 -12.71
N ARG A 39 8.78 7.99 -11.70
CA ARG A 39 9.04 9.40 -11.35
C ARG A 39 10.16 9.58 -10.34
N MET A 40 10.60 8.50 -9.67
CA MET A 40 11.67 8.56 -8.67
C MET A 40 12.97 9.19 -9.21
N PRO A 41 13.43 8.91 -10.45
CA PRO A 41 14.65 9.53 -10.98
C PRO A 41 14.56 11.05 -11.16
N GLU A 42 13.36 11.63 -11.21
CA GLU A 42 13.15 13.07 -11.31
C GLU A 42 13.43 13.79 -9.97
N LEU A 43 13.28 13.08 -8.85
CA LEU A 43 13.33 13.64 -7.50
C LEU A 43 14.58 13.23 -6.72
N PHE A 44 15.15 12.06 -7.03
CA PHE A 44 16.26 11.48 -6.28
C PHE A 44 17.48 11.21 -7.16
N LEU A 45 18.64 11.70 -6.73
CA LEU A 45 19.93 11.43 -7.38
C LEU A 45 20.30 9.94 -7.39
N LYS A 46 19.78 9.18 -6.42
CA LYS A 46 20.01 7.74 -6.29
C LYS A 46 18.69 7.06 -5.97
N VAL A 47 18.24 6.20 -6.87
CA VAL A 47 17.08 5.33 -6.68
C VAL A 47 17.58 3.96 -6.21
N LEU A 48 16.91 3.37 -5.24
CA LEU A 48 17.21 2.02 -4.76
C LEU A 48 16.84 1.00 -5.86
N VAL A 49 17.71 0.02 -6.07
CA VAL A 49 17.48 -1.08 -7.04
C VAL A 49 16.76 -2.25 -6.37
N SER A 50 16.70 -2.29 -5.03
CA SER A 50 16.04 -3.35 -4.28
C SER A 50 14.54 -3.36 -4.55
N GLU A 51 13.99 -4.53 -4.87
CA GLU A 51 12.55 -4.74 -5.04
C GLU A 51 11.78 -4.57 -3.72
N LEU A 52 10.48 -4.27 -3.83
CA LEU A 52 9.53 -4.19 -2.72
C LEU A 52 8.37 -5.16 -2.94
N GLN A 53 8.28 -6.22 -2.16
CA GLN A 53 7.13 -7.13 -2.27
C GLN A 53 5.88 -6.50 -1.66
N ILE A 54 4.74 -6.63 -2.33
CA ILE A 54 3.43 -6.19 -1.82
C ILE A 54 2.57 -7.44 -1.66
N VAL A 55 2.23 -7.76 -0.41
CA VAL A 55 1.61 -9.04 -0.04
C VAL A 55 0.53 -8.83 1.02
N GLY A 56 -0.45 -9.72 1.06
CA GLY A 56 -1.44 -9.75 2.13
C GLY A 56 -0.79 -10.11 3.47
N ASP A 57 -1.15 -9.39 4.53
CA ASP A 57 -0.82 -9.76 5.91
C ASP A 57 -1.55 -11.07 6.27
N PRO A 58 -0.83 -12.12 6.71
CA PRO A 58 -1.49 -13.32 7.21
C PRO A 58 -2.21 -13.12 8.57
N SER A 59 -2.00 -12.00 9.25
CA SER A 59 -2.63 -11.68 10.54
C SER A 59 -3.89 -10.83 10.35
N PRO A 60 -5.09 -11.31 10.73
CA PRO A 60 -6.32 -10.53 10.62
C PRO A 60 -6.36 -9.36 11.61
N ASP A 61 -5.81 -9.53 12.81
CA ASP A 61 -5.80 -8.52 13.89
C ASP A 61 -4.67 -7.48 13.73
N GLY A 62 -3.99 -7.47 12.59
CA GLY A 62 -2.91 -6.55 12.27
C GLY A 62 -3.38 -5.12 11.97
N SER A 63 -2.44 -4.19 11.86
CA SER A 63 -2.72 -2.84 11.34
C SER A 63 -3.10 -2.87 9.86
N GLY A 64 -3.73 -1.82 9.33
CA GLY A 64 -4.14 -1.75 7.91
C GLY A 64 -3.00 -2.05 6.93
N ALA A 65 -1.78 -1.59 7.21
CA ALA A 65 -0.58 -2.01 6.50
C ALA A 65 0.68 -1.77 7.35
N PHE A 66 1.78 -2.45 7.03
CA PHE A 66 3.10 -2.17 7.61
C PHE A 66 4.25 -2.62 6.71
N TYR A 67 5.44 -2.07 6.95
CA TYR A 67 6.67 -2.46 6.24
C TYR A 67 7.55 -3.35 7.11
N LEU A 68 8.01 -4.44 6.52
CA LEU A 68 9.06 -5.31 7.06
C LEU A 68 10.33 -5.12 6.25
N THR A 69 11.40 -4.71 6.93
CA THR A 69 12.70 -4.49 6.27
C THR A 69 13.22 -5.74 5.59
N GLY A 70 13.84 -5.55 4.41
CA GLY A 70 14.61 -6.58 3.73
C GLY A 70 15.79 -7.06 4.57
N SER A 71 16.32 -8.23 4.23
CA SER A 71 17.50 -8.78 4.90
C SER A 71 18.74 -7.95 4.57
N TYR A 72 19.68 -7.89 5.52
CA TYR A 72 20.93 -7.13 5.34
C TYR A 72 21.78 -7.66 4.18
N ASP A 73 21.76 -8.96 3.95
CA ASP A 73 22.48 -9.64 2.86
C ASP A 73 21.76 -9.57 1.51
N GLY A 74 20.58 -8.95 1.45
CA GLY A 74 19.78 -8.81 0.22
C GLY A 74 19.08 -10.10 -0.24
N SER A 75 19.17 -11.21 0.50
CA SER A 75 18.49 -12.47 0.17
C SER A 75 16.96 -12.35 0.19
N ARG A 76 16.41 -11.38 0.94
CA ARG A 76 14.99 -11.08 0.99
C ARG A 76 14.74 -9.58 0.78
N PRO A 77 13.90 -9.19 -0.19
CA PRO A 77 13.51 -7.79 -0.39
C PRO A 77 12.71 -7.27 0.81
N GLY A 78 12.53 -5.95 0.86
CA GLY A 78 11.54 -5.36 1.76
C GLY A 78 10.14 -5.86 1.40
N ILE A 79 9.28 -5.99 2.41
CA ILE A 79 7.89 -6.43 2.23
C ILE A 79 6.96 -5.37 2.79
N PHE A 80 6.02 -4.91 1.97
CA PHE A 80 4.88 -4.12 2.37
C PHE A 80 3.68 -5.06 2.54
N TYR A 81 3.33 -5.31 3.80
CA TYR A 81 2.17 -6.11 4.19
C TYR A 81 0.93 -5.23 4.22
N VAL A 82 -0.15 -5.71 3.60
CA VAL A 82 -1.44 -5.04 3.55
C VAL A 82 -2.49 -5.96 4.17
N ASN A 83 -3.26 -5.47 5.13
CA ASN A 83 -4.34 -6.25 5.74
C ASN A 83 -5.48 -6.40 4.73
N THR A 84 -5.72 -7.63 4.28
CA THR A 84 -6.77 -7.95 3.31
C THR A 84 -8.04 -8.53 3.95
N TYR A 85 -8.13 -8.53 5.29
CA TYR A 85 -9.28 -9.03 6.04
C TYR A 85 -10.33 -7.94 6.33
N HIS A 86 -9.93 -6.66 6.28
CA HIS A 86 -10.78 -5.50 6.58
C HIS A 86 -10.75 -4.49 5.43
N LEU A 87 -11.42 -4.81 4.31
CA LEU A 87 -11.44 -3.98 3.10
C LEU A 87 -12.18 -2.65 3.28
N ASP A 88 -13.02 -2.53 4.32
CA ASP A 88 -13.73 -1.32 4.73
C ASP A 88 -12.91 -0.41 5.67
N ALA A 89 -11.71 -0.84 6.06
CA ALA A 89 -10.80 -0.12 6.94
C ALA A 89 -9.34 -0.13 6.43
N GLN A 90 -9.18 -0.22 5.10
CA GLN A 90 -7.92 -0.22 4.34
C GLN A 90 -7.12 1.08 4.46
#